data_AF-A0A3D1U4H1-F1
#
_entry.id   AF-A0A3D1U4H1-F1
#
_cell.length_a   1.000
_cell.length_b   1.000
_cell.length_c   1.000
_cell.angle_alpha   90.00
_cell.angle_beta   90.00
_cell.angle_gamma   90.00
#
_symmetry.space_group_name_H-M   'P 1'
#
loop_
_entity.id
_entity.type
_entity.pdbx_description
1 polymer ?
#
loop_
_entity_poly.entity_id
_entity_poly.type
_entity_poly.pdbx_seq_one_letter_code
_entity_poly.pdbx_strand_id
1 'polypeptide(L)'
;MAGAARIPNIKPKQTFRENGARVIEARLAEFLSWRSAIGDPSQVVDLHNMRIAAKRLRYALELFVLCFPDLKETLNVLTDIQESLGTIHDLDVLADMLRQRLQALDVRVHEDAVEVMAAAETRAERSNRLRAVLNASARDRQRLGLIGLLGEKVSERQTCYEEFRLRWEGPGLDLLAETIRSATSSTARDNDSQPAI
;
A
#
# COMPACT_ATOMS: atom_id res chain seq x y z
N MET A 1 6.58 -9.02 1.81
CA MET A 1 6.88 -7.63 2.22
C MET A 1 8.36 -7.36 1.97
N ALA A 2 8.71 -6.22 1.38
CA ALA A 2 10.10 -5.82 1.22
C ALA A 2 10.78 -5.63 2.59
N GLY A 3 11.83 -6.43 2.84
CA GLY A 3 12.67 -6.29 4.04
C GLY A 3 13.33 -4.91 4.09
N ALA A 4 13.61 -4.39 5.27
CA ALA A 4 14.33 -3.13 5.41
C ALA A 4 15.75 -3.31 4.85
N ALA A 5 16.05 -2.64 3.73
CA ALA A 5 17.40 -2.66 3.19
C ALA A 5 18.38 -2.15 4.25
N ARG A 6 19.57 -2.74 4.34
CA ARG A 6 20.63 -2.27 5.23
C ARG A 6 21.04 -0.85 4.82
N ILE A 7 21.19 0.07 5.77
CA ILE A 7 21.74 1.40 5.48
C ILE A 7 23.24 1.24 5.19
N PRO A 8 23.72 1.55 3.97
CA PRO A 8 25.14 1.44 3.67
C PRO A 8 25.92 2.58 4.34
N ASN A 9 27.21 2.35 4.56
CA ASN A 9 28.18 3.40 4.87
C ASN A 9 27.89 4.25 6.13
N ILE A 10 27.26 3.72 7.18
CA ILE A 10 27.25 4.38 8.50
C ILE A 10 28.65 4.35 9.09
N LYS A 11 29.17 5.50 9.52
CA LYS A 11 30.54 5.63 10.05
C LYS A 11 30.45 6.04 11.53
N PRO A 12 30.93 5.20 12.48
CA PRO A 12 30.84 5.51 13.92
C PRO A 12 31.52 6.81 14.34
N LYS A 13 32.54 7.25 13.59
CA LYS A 13 33.29 8.48 13.88
C LYS A 13 32.64 9.76 13.35
N GLN A 14 31.55 9.66 12.59
CA GLN A 14 30.85 10.82 12.05
C GLN A 14 29.78 11.32 13.01
N THR A 15 29.45 12.60 12.86
CA THR A 15 28.43 13.27 13.66
C THR A 15 27.06 12.63 13.47
N PHE A 16 26.19 12.84 14.47
CA PHE A 16 24.80 12.39 14.40
C PHE A 16 24.08 12.97 13.16
N ARG A 17 24.38 14.22 12.80
CA ARG A 17 23.85 14.88 11.60
C ARG A 17 24.31 14.20 10.30
N GLU A 18 25.62 13.93 10.13
CA GLU A 18 26.14 13.28 8.92
C GLU A 18 25.60 11.86 8.74
N ASN A 19 25.56 11.06 9.81
CA ASN A 19 24.96 9.73 9.75
C ASN A 19 23.44 9.82 9.52
N GLY A 20 22.76 10.82 10.09
CA GLY A 20 21.35 11.11 9.85
C GLY A 20 21.04 11.40 8.38
N ALA A 21 21.82 12.28 7.73
CA ALA A 21 21.69 12.56 6.30
C ALA A 21 21.75 11.26 5.47
N ARG A 22 22.72 10.39 5.74
CA ARG A 22 22.84 9.09 5.03
C ARG A 22 21.64 8.18 5.25
N VAL A 23 21.13 8.11 6.48
CA VAL A 23 19.95 7.29 6.77
C VAL A 23 18.73 7.82 6.02
N ILE A 24 18.49 9.13 6.08
CA ILE A 24 17.38 9.79 5.41
C ILE A 24 17.46 9.58 3.90
N GLU A 25 18.62 9.82 3.28
CA GLU A 25 18.82 9.64 1.84
C GLU A 25 18.62 8.18 1.41
N ALA A 26 19.12 7.22 2.19
CA ALA A 26 18.90 5.80 1.90
C ALA A 26 17.43 5.41 2.00
N ARG A 27 16.68 5.96 2.97
CA ARG A 27 15.22 5.74 3.08
C ARG A 27 14.44 6.45 1.98
N LEU A 28 14.87 7.63 1.57
CA LEU A 28 14.28 8.35 0.44
C LEU A 28 14.48 7.55 -0.86
N ALA A 29 15.69 7.02 -1.09
CA ALA A 29 15.96 6.18 -2.26
C ALA A 29 15.11 4.90 -2.26
N GLU A 30 14.97 4.22 -1.11
CA GLU A 30 14.07 3.08 -0.97
C GLU A 30 12.62 3.46 -1.30
N PHE A 31 12.11 4.57 -0.76
CA PHE A 31 10.76 5.04 -1.02
C PHE A 31 10.53 5.37 -2.51
N LEU A 32 11.45 6.10 -3.14
CA LEU A 32 11.37 6.47 -4.55
C LEU A 32 11.57 5.27 -5.49
N SER A 33 12.19 4.18 -5.05
CA SER A 33 12.31 2.96 -5.86
C SER A 33 10.95 2.35 -6.21
N TRP A 34 9.91 2.65 -5.43
CA TRP A 34 8.53 2.20 -5.66
C TRP A 34 7.69 3.20 -6.47
N ARG A 35 8.27 4.31 -6.94
CA ARG A 35 7.53 5.38 -7.63
C ARG A 35 6.72 4.89 -8.83
N SER A 36 7.23 3.91 -9.57
CA SER A 36 6.53 3.36 -10.75
C SER A 36 5.20 2.68 -10.39
N ALA A 37 5.02 2.22 -9.15
CA ALA A 37 3.78 1.60 -8.70
C ALA A 37 2.59 2.57 -8.69
N ILE A 38 2.84 3.88 -8.62
CA ILE A 38 1.81 4.92 -8.61
C ILE A 38 1.10 5.04 -9.97
N GLY A 39 1.75 4.59 -11.05
CA GLY A 39 1.20 4.67 -12.40
C GLY A 39 0.21 3.55 -12.73
N ASP A 40 0.15 2.49 -11.92
CA ASP A 40 -0.68 1.31 -12.18
C ASP A 40 -1.44 0.85 -10.92
N PRO A 41 -2.78 0.95 -10.87
CA PRO A 41 -3.56 0.58 -9.69
C PRO A 41 -3.47 -0.91 -9.37
N SER A 42 -3.12 -1.76 -10.33
CA SER A 42 -3.01 -3.20 -10.14
C SER A 42 -1.78 -3.62 -9.34
N GLN A 43 -0.82 -2.71 -9.14
CA GLN A 43 0.41 -2.92 -8.39
C GLN A 43 0.20 -2.90 -6.86
N VAL A 44 -0.80 -3.65 -6.38
CA VAL A 44 -1.24 -3.71 -4.97
C VAL A 44 -0.07 -3.99 -4.02
N VAL A 45 0.78 -4.98 -4.37
CA VAL A 45 1.93 -5.38 -3.55
C VAL A 45 2.97 -4.26 -3.47
N ASP A 46 3.22 -3.56 -4.59
CA ASP A 46 4.24 -2.52 -4.66
C ASP A 46 3.76 -1.21 -4.04
N LEU A 47 2.48 -0.86 -4.16
CA LEU A 47 1.85 0.24 -3.41
C LEU A 47 1.94 -0.02 -1.89
N HIS A 48 1.72 -1.27 -1.46
CA HIS A 48 1.92 -1.65 -0.06
C HIS A 48 3.41 -1.55 0.36
N ASN A 49 4.35 -1.96 -0.48
CA ASN A 49 5.79 -1.78 -0.20
C ASN A 49 6.18 -0.29 -0.15
N MET A 50 5.62 0.54 -1.02
CA MET A 50 5.79 1.99 -1.01
C MET A 50 5.31 2.59 0.31
N ARG A 51 4.15 2.15 0.82
CA ARG A 51 3.63 2.56 2.15
C ARG A 51 4.61 2.24 3.27
N ILE A 52 5.17 1.03 3.26
CA ILE A 52 6.16 0.61 4.26
C ILE A 52 7.42 1.49 4.16
N ALA A 53 7.88 1.79 2.95
CA ALA A 53 9.05 2.66 2.74
C ALA A 53 8.77 4.11 3.19
N ALA A 54 7.58 4.65 2.92
CA ALA A 54 7.16 5.98 3.39
C ALA A 54 7.18 6.06 4.92
N LYS A 55 6.64 5.04 5.60
CA LYS A 55 6.69 4.92 7.07
C LYS A 55 8.13 4.90 7.60
N ARG A 56 9.02 4.13 6.96
CA ARG A 56 10.44 4.05 7.33
C ARG A 56 11.14 5.40 7.14
N LEU A 57 10.85 6.12 6.05
CA LEU A 57 11.38 7.46 5.80
C LEU A 57 10.88 8.46 6.84
N ARG A 58 9.58 8.44 7.17
CA ARG A 58 9.02 9.30 8.22
C ARG A 58 9.70 9.06 9.57
N TYR A 59 9.87 7.80 9.99
CA TYR A 59 10.56 7.46 11.24
C TYR A 59 12.03 7.90 11.25
N ALA A 60 12.72 7.80 10.12
CA ALA A 60 14.07 8.34 10.00
C ALA A 60 14.07 9.87 10.19
N LEU A 61 13.15 10.59 9.53
CA LEU A 61 13.04 12.03 9.70
C LEU A 61 12.67 12.44 11.13
N GLU A 62 11.72 11.75 11.77
CA GLU A 62 11.35 12.02 13.18
C GLU A 62 12.55 11.89 14.12
N LEU A 63 13.40 10.87 13.90
CA LEU A 63 14.59 10.66 14.70
C LEU A 63 15.65 11.77 14.50
N PHE A 64 15.79 12.27 13.28
CA PHE A 64 16.85 13.22 12.92
C PHE A 64 16.37 14.67 12.77
N VAL A 65 15.09 14.97 13.03
CA VAL A 65 14.49 16.31 12.81
C VAL A 65 15.21 17.40 13.59
N LEU A 66 15.79 17.09 14.75
CA LEU A 66 16.58 18.03 15.54
C LEU A 66 17.83 18.52 14.81
N CYS A 67 18.38 17.73 13.88
CA CYS A 67 19.50 18.12 13.03
C CYS A 67 19.07 18.76 11.71
N PHE A 68 17.82 18.58 11.31
CA PHE A 68 17.24 19.05 10.05
C PHE A 68 15.90 19.73 10.30
N PRO A 69 15.87 20.87 11.02
CA PRO A 69 14.63 21.54 11.40
C PRO A 69 13.78 21.94 10.20
N ASP A 70 14.41 22.24 9.06
CA ASP A 70 13.75 22.58 7.80
C ASP A 70 12.90 21.43 7.23
N LEU A 71 13.14 20.19 7.66
CA LEU A 71 12.38 19.00 7.25
C LEU A 71 11.18 18.72 8.15
N LYS A 72 10.89 19.58 9.15
CA LYS A 72 9.76 19.38 10.04
C LYS A 72 8.43 19.35 9.28
N GLU A 73 8.24 20.26 8.33
CA GLU A 73 7.02 20.28 7.51
C GLU A 73 6.91 19.07 6.56
N THR A 74 8.05 18.46 6.21
CA THR A 74 8.09 17.23 5.41
C THR A 74 7.45 16.04 6.13
N LEU A 75 7.40 16.05 7.47
CA LEU A 75 6.71 14.99 8.22
C LEU A 75 5.20 14.98 7.94
N ASN A 76 4.59 16.15 7.77
CA ASN A 76 3.16 16.27 7.42
C ASN A 76 2.91 15.68 6.03
N VAL A 77 3.76 16.03 5.06
CA VAL A 77 3.73 15.48 3.69
C VAL A 77 3.82 13.95 3.69
N LEU A 78 4.75 13.37 4.47
CA LEU A 78 4.88 11.91 4.56
C LEU A 78 3.73 11.25 5.31
N THR A 79 3.11 11.96 6.25
CA THR A 79 1.91 11.49 6.94
C THR A 79 0.77 11.37 5.94
N ASP A 80 0.51 12.40 5.14
CA ASP A 80 -0.50 12.39 4.10
C ASP A 80 -0.30 11.22 3.11
N ILE A 81 0.94 11.01 2.62
CA ILE A 81 1.27 9.89 1.74
C ILE A 81 0.98 8.54 2.41
N GLN A 82 1.39 8.39 3.67
CA GLN A 82 1.22 7.15 4.42
C GLN A 82 -0.26 6.85 4.71
N GLU A 83 -1.06 7.87 4.99
CA GLU A 83 -2.50 7.77 5.21
C GLU A 83 -3.22 7.37 3.92
N SER A 84 -2.98 8.07 2.81
CA SER A 84 -3.58 7.72 1.51
C SER A 84 -3.25 6.28 1.08
N LEU A 85 -1.98 5.89 1.15
CA LEU A 85 -1.57 4.51 0.86
C LEU A 85 -2.12 3.51 1.88
N GLY A 86 -2.35 3.94 3.13
CA GLY A 86 -3.00 3.15 4.17
C GLY A 86 -4.43 2.81 3.80
N THR A 87 -5.23 3.82 3.46
CA THR A 87 -6.63 3.64 3.03
C THR A 87 -6.72 2.72 1.81
N ILE A 88 -5.87 2.92 0.79
CA ILE A 88 -5.84 2.04 -0.40
C ILE A 88 -5.56 0.59 0.01
N HIS A 89 -4.56 0.37 0.86
CA HIS A 89 -4.19 -0.97 1.32
C HIS A 89 -5.31 -1.64 2.13
N ASP A 90 -5.95 -0.91 3.03
CA ASP A 90 -7.04 -1.44 3.87
C ASP A 90 -8.23 -1.86 3.00
N LEU A 91 -8.55 -1.08 1.96
CA LEU A 91 -9.57 -1.43 0.98
C LEU A 91 -9.17 -2.63 0.11
N ASP A 92 -7.91 -2.75 -0.29
CA ASP A 92 -7.40 -3.93 -1.00
C ASP A 92 -7.56 -5.21 -0.17
N VAL A 93 -7.19 -5.16 1.12
CA VAL A 93 -7.33 -6.28 2.07
C VAL A 93 -8.81 -6.62 2.29
N LEU A 94 -9.67 -5.61 2.49
CA LEU A 94 -11.11 -5.81 2.68
C LEU A 94 -11.76 -6.44 1.43
N ALA A 95 -11.43 -5.95 0.24
CA ALA A 95 -11.94 -6.51 -1.01
C ALA A 95 -11.52 -7.99 -1.17
N ASP A 96 -10.30 -8.35 -0.80
CA ASP A 96 -9.84 -9.74 -0.83
C ASP A 96 -10.61 -10.62 0.16
N MET A 97 -10.81 -10.16 1.40
CA MET A 97 -11.63 -10.87 2.39
C MET A 97 -13.06 -11.10 1.90
N LEU A 98 -13.68 -10.11 1.24
CA LEU A 98 -15.02 -10.23 0.66
C LEU A 98 -15.06 -11.24 -0.49
N ARG A 99 -14.05 -11.25 -1.38
CA ARG A 99 -13.93 -12.24 -2.45
C ARG A 99 -13.78 -13.66 -1.90
N GLN A 100 -12.92 -13.86 -0.90
CA GLN A 100 -12.76 -15.17 -0.25
C GLN A 100 -14.07 -15.63 0.38
N ARG A 101 -14.82 -14.73 1.02
CA ARG A 101 -16.12 -15.07 1.60
C ARG A 101 -17.15 -15.45 0.53
N LEU A 102 -17.20 -14.74 -0.59
CA LEU A 102 -18.07 -15.09 -1.73
C LEU A 102 -17.70 -16.45 -2.32
N GLN A 103 -16.41 -16.71 -2.51
CA GLN A 103 -15.93 -17.99 -3.00
C GLN A 103 -16.35 -19.15 -2.08
N ALA A 104 -16.27 -18.97 -0.76
CA ALA A 104 -16.73 -19.98 0.19
C ALA A 104 -18.23 -20.26 0.10
N LEU A 105 -19.05 -19.26 -0.23
CA LEU A 105 -20.49 -19.45 -0.49
C LEU A 105 -20.71 -20.20 -1.80
N ASP A 106 -19.99 -19.84 -2.86
CA ASP A 106 -20.12 -20.48 -4.17
C ASP A 106 -19.67 -21.96 -4.15
N VAL A 107 -18.63 -22.31 -3.37
CA VAL A 107 -18.21 -23.71 -3.16
C VAL A 107 -19.37 -24.59 -2.67
N ARG A 108 -20.15 -24.11 -1.69
CA ARG A 108 -21.30 -24.87 -1.17
C ARG A 108 -22.35 -25.12 -2.25
N VAL A 109 -22.59 -24.12 -3.10
CA VAL A 109 -23.55 -24.22 -4.22
C VAL A 109 -23.06 -25.24 -5.25
N HIS A 110 -21.75 -25.29 -5.50
CA HIS A 110 -21.15 -26.29 -6.37
C HIS A 110 -21.27 -27.70 -5.79
N GLU A 111 -21.02 -27.89 -4.49
CA GLU A 111 -21.19 -29.18 -3.80
C GLU A 111 -22.64 -29.67 -3.88
N ASP A 112 -23.62 -28.81 -3.54
CA ASP A 112 -25.06 -29.12 -3.63
C ASP A 112 -25.46 -29.51 -5.07
N ALA A 113 -24.93 -28.78 -6.07
CA ALA A 113 -25.19 -29.07 -7.47
C ALA A 113 -24.62 -30.42 -7.91
N VAL A 114 -23.41 -30.77 -7.47
CA VAL A 114 -22.77 -32.06 -7.76
C VAL A 114 -23.56 -33.19 -7.12
N GLU A 115 -24.01 -33.04 -5.87
CA GLU A 115 -24.86 -34.03 -5.18
C GLU A 115 -26.16 -34.26 -5.95
N VAL A 116 -26.84 -33.18 -6.38
CA VAL A 116 -28.05 -33.29 -7.21
C VAL A 116 -27.76 -34.07 -8.50
N MET A 117 -26.62 -33.81 -9.15
CA MET A 117 -26.27 -34.49 -10.39
C MET A 117 -25.97 -35.98 -10.19
N ALA A 118 -25.36 -36.36 -9.06
CA ALA A 118 -25.00 -37.74 -8.72
C ALA A 118 -26.19 -38.61 -8.26
N ALA A 119 -27.32 -38.00 -7.87
CA ALA A 119 -28.47 -38.74 -7.37
C ALA A 119 -29.13 -39.66 -8.41
N ALA A 120 -29.60 -40.83 -7.95
CA ALA A 120 -30.32 -41.81 -8.76
C ALA A 120 -31.78 -41.38 -9.01
N GLU A 121 -31.96 -40.36 -9.85
CA GLU A 121 -33.24 -39.75 -10.18
C GLU A 121 -33.46 -39.66 -11.69
N THR A 122 -34.72 -39.41 -12.08
CA THR A 122 -35.04 -39.12 -13.49
C THR A 122 -34.38 -37.81 -13.94
N ARG A 123 -34.22 -37.65 -15.26
CA ARG A 123 -33.65 -36.43 -15.85
C ARG A 123 -34.46 -35.17 -15.48
N ALA A 124 -35.78 -35.29 -15.40
CA ALA A 124 -36.67 -34.17 -15.09
C ALA A 124 -36.52 -33.71 -13.63
N GLU A 125 -36.52 -34.65 -12.68
CA GLU A 125 -36.34 -34.38 -11.24
C GLU A 125 -34.98 -33.71 -10.97
N ARG A 126 -33.89 -34.29 -11.52
CA ARG A 126 -32.54 -33.73 -11.42
C ARG A 126 -32.48 -32.29 -11.94
N SER A 127 -33.07 -32.05 -13.11
CA SER A 127 -33.09 -30.71 -13.73
C SER A 127 -33.85 -29.70 -12.87
N ASN A 128 -34.96 -30.10 -12.25
CA ASN A 128 -35.73 -29.23 -11.36
C ASN A 128 -34.98 -28.91 -10.07
N ARG A 129 -34.36 -29.91 -9.42
CA ARG A 129 -33.56 -29.68 -8.22
C ARG A 129 -32.34 -28.81 -8.48
N LEU A 130 -31.64 -29.02 -9.60
CA LEU A 130 -30.50 -28.18 -9.97
C LEU A 130 -30.92 -26.72 -10.13
N ARG A 131 -32.03 -26.46 -10.82
CA ARG A 131 -32.59 -25.08 -10.92
C ARG A 131 -32.94 -24.52 -9.56
N ALA A 132 -33.50 -25.32 -8.65
CA ALA A 132 -33.83 -24.86 -7.30
C ALA A 132 -32.58 -24.43 -6.52
N VAL A 133 -31.50 -25.22 -6.55
CA VAL A 133 -30.20 -24.88 -5.92
C VAL A 133 -29.64 -23.58 -6.49
N LEU A 134 -29.56 -23.47 -7.82
CA LEU A 134 -29.02 -22.27 -8.48
C LEU A 134 -29.87 -21.02 -8.22
N ASN A 135 -31.21 -21.14 -8.25
CA ASN A 135 -32.11 -20.02 -7.99
C ASN A 135 -32.08 -19.58 -6.52
N ALA A 136 -31.95 -20.51 -5.58
CA ALA A 136 -31.82 -20.19 -4.16
C ALA A 136 -30.53 -19.39 -3.91
N SER A 137 -29.41 -19.84 -4.46
CA SER A 137 -28.13 -19.11 -4.40
C SER A 137 -28.20 -17.72 -5.03
N ALA A 138 -28.83 -17.61 -6.21
CA ALA A 138 -28.97 -16.32 -6.89
C ALA A 138 -29.79 -15.29 -6.10
N ARG A 139 -30.68 -15.75 -5.22
CA ARG A 139 -31.53 -14.90 -4.35
C ARG A 139 -31.02 -14.82 -2.92
N ASP A 140 -29.87 -15.41 -2.63
CA ASP A 140 -29.30 -15.41 -1.29
C ASP A 140 -28.94 -13.98 -0.89
N ARG A 141 -29.60 -13.48 0.17
CA ARG A 141 -29.44 -12.10 0.63
C ARG A 141 -28.03 -11.80 1.12
N GLN A 142 -27.36 -12.77 1.75
CA GLN A 142 -26.00 -12.59 2.21
C GLN A 142 -25.05 -12.46 1.02
N ARG A 143 -25.18 -13.34 0.02
CA ARG A 143 -24.39 -13.29 -1.23
C ARG A 143 -24.58 -11.97 -1.96
N LEU A 144 -25.83 -11.54 -2.15
CA LEU A 144 -26.15 -10.27 -2.81
C LEU A 144 -25.58 -9.07 -2.04
N GLY A 145 -25.72 -9.06 -0.71
CA GLY A 145 -25.14 -8.01 0.14
C GLY A 145 -23.62 -7.95 0.05
N LEU A 146 -22.95 -9.11 0.05
CA LEU A 146 -21.48 -9.19 -0.11
C LEU A 146 -21.02 -8.72 -1.49
N ILE A 147 -21.75 -9.03 -2.56
CA ILE A 147 -21.45 -8.53 -3.92
C ILE A 147 -21.58 -7.00 -3.96
N GLY A 148 -22.66 -6.45 -3.40
CA GLY A 148 -22.87 -5.01 -3.33
C GLY A 148 -21.75 -4.31 -2.56
N LEU A 149 -21.42 -4.82 -1.37
CA LEU A 149 -20.34 -4.29 -0.53
C LEU A 149 -18.97 -4.40 -1.22
N LEU A 150 -18.67 -5.51 -1.90
CA LEU A 150 -17.44 -5.66 -2.68
C LEU A 150 -17.35 -4.61 -3.79
N GLY A 151 -18.44 -4.41 -4.53
CA GLY A 151 -18.52 -3.39 -5.58
C GLY A 151 -18.28 -1.98 -5.02
N GLU A 152 -18.90 -1.65 -3.90
CA GLU A 152 -18.69 -0.38 -3.20
C GLU A 152 -17.22 -0.18 -2.79
N LYS A 153 -16.60 -1.17 -2.14
CA LYS A 153 -15.21 -1.05 -1.66
C LYS A 153 -14.19 -1.02 -2.80
N VAL A 154 -14.44 -1.75 -3.89
CA VAL A 154 -13.60 -1.64 -5.10
C VAL A 154 -13.72 -0.25 -5.72
N SER A 155 -14.91 0.33 -5.77
CA SER A 155 -15.11 1.69 -6.27
C SER A 155 -14.44 2.73 -5.38
N GLU A 156 -14.60 2.62 -4.06
CA GLU A 156 -13.97 3.51 -3.08
C GLU A 156 -12.44 3.46 -3.20
N ARG A 157 -11.89 2.25 -3.33
CA ARG A 157 -10.45 2.04 -3.54
C ARG A 157 -9.95 2.76 -4.78
N GLN A 158 -10.69 2.69 -5.88
CA GLN A 158 -10.33 3.35 -7.13
C GLN A 158 -10.31 4.87 -6.97
N THR A 159 -11.30 5.46 -6.30
CA THR A 159 -11.33 6.90 -5.99
C THR A 159 -10.12 7.31 -5.16
N CYS A 160 -9.83 6.63 -4.04
CA CYS A 160 -8.68 6.94 -3.20
C CYS A 160 -7.36 6.82 -3.95
N TYR A 161 -7.23 5.81 -4.83
CA TYR A 161 -6.07 5.66 -5.68
C TYR A 161 -5.92 6.81 -6.69
N GLU A 162 -6.99 7.23 -7.34
CA GLU A 162 -6.96 8.33 -8.30
C GLU A 162 -6.59 9.66 -7.63
N GLU A 163 -7.14 9.95 -6.45
CA GLU A 163 -6.77 11.12 -5.65
C GLU A 163 -5.29 11.08 -5.25
N PHE A 164 -4.81 9.93 -4.77
CA PHE A 164 -3.41 9.73 -4.43
C PHE A 164 -2.51 9.93 -5.65
N ARG A 165 -2.85 9.33 -6.78
CA ARG A 165 -2.09 9.43 -8.03
C ARG A 165 -2.04 10.87 -8.52
N LEU A 166 -3.17 11.58 -8.59
CA LEU A 166 -3.22 12.98 -9.03
C LEU A 166 -2.36 13.90 -8.16
N ARG A 167 -2.29 13.62 -6.85
CA ARG A 167 -1.52 14.43 -5.90
C ARG A 167 -0.02 14.13 -5.93
N TRP A 168 0.37 12.86 -6.10
CA TRP A 168 1.73 12.41 -5.86
C TRP A 168 2.47 11.89 -7.10
N GLU A 169 1.77 11.56 -8.18
CA GLU A 169 2.41 11.22 -9.45
C GLU A 169 3.12 12.46 -10.03
N GLY A 170 4.37 12.30 -10.45
CA GLY A 170 5.16 13.42 -10.98
C GLY A 170 5.56 14.46 -9.91
N PRO A 171 5.17 15.75 -10.04
CA PRO A 171 5.76 16.85 -9.27
C PRO A 171 5.69 16.74 -7.75
N GLY A 172 4.63 16.13 -7.20
CA GLY A 172 4.44 16.03 -5.74
C GLY A 172 5.59 15.28 -5.05
N LEU A 173 6.00 14.15 -5.63
CA LEU A 173 7.15 13.39 -5.13
C LEU A 173 8.50 14.02 -5.46
N ASP A 174 8.60 14.72 -6.60
CA ASP A 174 9.85 15.40 -6.97
C ASP A 174 10.17 16.53 -5.98
N LEU A 175 9.17 17.34 -5.62
CA LEU A 175 9.32 18.42 -4.65
C LEU A 175 9.71 17.89 -3.25
N LEU A 176 9.07 16.80 -2.81
CA LEU A 176 9.43 16.12 -1.57
C LEU A 176 10.89 15.65 -1.59
N ALA A 177 11.30 15.00 -2.67
CA ALA A 177 12.66 14.48 -2.83
C ALA A 177 13.70 15.60 -2.88
N GLU A 178 13.42 16.70 -3.59
CA GLU A 178 14.28 17.87 -3.69
C GLU A 178 14.45 18.56 -2.34
N THR A 179 13.34 18.75 -1.61
CA THR A 179 13.35 19.32 -0.25
C THR A 179 14.28 18.53 0.68
N ILE A 180 14.11 17.20 0.70
CA ILE A 180 14.94 16.33 1.55
C ILE A 180 16.41 16.39 1.11
N ARG A 181 16.71 16.27 -0.19
CA ARG A 181 18.09 16.29 -0.71
C ARG A 181 18.78 17.63 -0.47
N SER A 182 18.07 18.74 -0.56
CA SER A 182 18.62 20.07 -0.28
C SER A 182 19.07 20.18 1.18
N ALA A 183 18.23 19.74 2.12
CA ALA A 183 18.54 19.76 3.54
C ALA A 183 19.68 18.79 3.93
N THR A 184 19.74 17.61 3.30
CA THR A 184 20.77 16.60 3.60
C THR A 184 22.10 16.85 2.89
N SER A 185 22.14 17.54 1.75
CA SER A 185 23.38 17.83 1.02
C SER A 185 24.18 19.01 1.58
N SER A 186 23.52 19.95 2.27
CA SER A 186 24.16 21.11 2.92
C SER A 186 25.20 20.73 3.99
N THR A 187 25.19 19.47 4.48
CA THR A 187 26.17 18.97 5.46
C THR A 187 27.62 18.86 4.97
N ALA A 188 27.87 18.90 3.65
CA ALA A 188 29.21 18.67 3.12
C ALA A 188 30.11 19.92 3.12
N ARG A 189 29.58 21.14 3.26
CA ARG A 189 30.34 22.38 3.05
C ARG A 189 30.91 23.04 4.32
N ASP A 190 30.36 22.76 5.49
CA ASP A 190 30.74 23.48 6.71
C ASP A 190 31.94 22.89 7.46
N ASN A 191 32.44 21.71 7.08
CA ASN A 191 33.50 21.01 7.83
C ASN A 191 34.93 21.21 7.29
N ASP A 192 35.11 21.88 6.15
CA ASP A 192 36.45 22.17 5.57
C ASP A 192 37.01 23.54 6.02
N SER A 193 36.33 24.25 6.93
CA SER A 193 36.69 25.63 7.32
C SER A 193 37.29 25.80 8.72
N GLN A 194 37.62 24.71 9.45
CA GLN A 194 38.34 24.84 10.72
C GLN A 194 39.84 24.54 10.54
N PRO A 195 40.74 25.54 10.68
CA PRO A 195 42.16 25.27 10.73
C PRO A 195 42.49 24.55 12.04
N ALA A 196 43.26 23.48 11.95
CA ALA A 196 43.84 22.81 13.10
C ALA A 196 44.68 23.80 13.90
N ILE A 197 44.35 23.97 15.18
CA ILE A 197 45.18 24.65 16.19
C ILE A 197 46.12 23.62 16.80
#